data_AF-A0A7S1L7S0-F1
#
_entry.id   AF-A0A7S1L7S0-F1
#
_cell.length_a   1.000
_cell.length_b   1.000
_cell.length_c   1.000
_cell.angle_alpha   90.00
_cell.angle_beta   90.00
_cell.angle_gamma   90.00
#
_symmetry.space_group_name_H-M   'P 1'
#
loop_
_entity.id
_entity.type
_entity.pdbx_description
1 polymer ?
#
loop_
_entity_poly.entity_id
_entity_poly.type
_entity_poly.pdbx_seq_one_letter_code
_entity_poly.pdbx_strand_id
1 'polypeptide(L)'
;SNSFCTLLVRITMRRLSIAIAVAMLGLGCVAATDDVTGQFRAFKARYGKTYATQEEESKRFRIFASNMERAAALNSANPHAKFGATEYADLSESEFKTRHNGERHYNKALNARTVEPNVKDAPSSYDWR
;
A
#
# COMPACT_ATOMS: atom_id res chain seq x y z
N SER A 1 34.02 49.57 -25.92
CA SER A 1 32.57 49.29 -25.90
C SER A 1 32.23 47.79 -25.88
N ASN A 2 32.94 46.92 -26.59
CA ASN A 2 32.53 45.50 -26.78
C ASN A 2 32.77 44.53 -25.60
N SER A 3 33.60 44.88 -24.59
CA SER A 3 33.84 43.98 -23.44
C SER A 3 32.74 44.00 -22.39
N PHE A 4 32.03 45.12 -22.23
CA PHE A 4 30.97 45.22 -21.20
C PHE A 4 29.68 44.50 -21.63
N CYS A 5 29.33 44.56 -22.92
CA CYS A 5 28.16 43.85 -23.46
C CYS A 5 28.32 42.32 -23.40
N THR A 6 29.51 41.82 -23.72
CA THR A 6 29.79 40.37 -23.70
C THR A 6 29.84 39.79 -22.27
N LEU A 7 30.29 40.56 -21.29
CA LEU A 7 30.31 40.16 -19.88
C LEU A 7 28.90 40.08 -19.28
N LEU A 8 28.04 41.06 -19.59
CA LEU A 8 26.65 41.09 -19.12
C LEU A 8 25.82 39.96 -19.74
N VAL A 9 26.04 39.66 -21.04
CA VAL A 9 25.42 38.51 -21.72
C VAL A 9 25.88 37.18 -21.10
N ARG A 10 27.16 37.05 -20.71
CA ARG A 10 27.68 35.85 -20.03
C ARG A 10 27.13 35.67 -18.62
N ILE A 11 26.98 36.75 -17.84
CA ILE A 11 26.42 36.70 -16.48
C ILE A 11 24.93 36.35 -16.51
N THR A 12 24.17 36.96 -17.42
CA THR A 12 22.73 36.70 -17.57
C THR A 12 22.47 35.28 -18.06
N MET A 13 23.25 34.77 -19.03
CA MET A 13 23.15 33.37 -19.46
C MET A 13 23.49 32.40 -18.32
N ARG A 14 24.54 32.66 -17.52
CA ARG A 14 24.92 31.79 -16.39
C ARG A 14 23.87 31.78 -15.27
N ARG A 15 23.18 32.90 -15.02
CA ARG A 15 22.06 32.98 -14.07
C ARG A 15 20.83 32.22 -14.58
N LEU A 16 20.54 32.29 -15.88
CA LEU A 16 19.47 31.52 -16.51
C LEU A 16 19.74 30.00 -16.48
N SER A 17 20.99 29.58 -16.70
CA SER A 17 21.39 28.16 -16.63
C SER A 17 21.21 27.56 -15.24
N ILE A 18 21.53 28.32 -14.19
CA ILE A 18 21.40 27.86 -12.80
C ILE A 18 19.92 27.75 -12.39
N ALA A 19 19.07 28.69 -12.82
CA ALA A 19 17.63 28.64 -12.54
C ALA A 19 16.94 27.40 -13.17
N ILE A 20 17.36 27.00 -14.37
CA ILE A 20 16.84 25.80 -15.06
C ILE A 20 17.26 24.50 -14.34
N ALA A 21 18.49 24.45 -13.81
CA ALA A 21 18.98 23.27 -13.08
C ALA A 21 18.25 23.05 -11.73
N VAL A 22 17.84 24.13 -11.04
CA VAL A 22 17.08 24.03 -9.79
C VAL A 22 15.63 23.58 -10.03
N ALA A 23 15.02 23.99 -11.15
CA ALA A 23 13.67 23.56 -11.52
C ALA A 23 13.59 22.05 -11.85
N MET A 24 14.66 21.45 -12.37
CA MET A 24 14.69 20.03 -12.72
C MET A 24 14.98 19.08 -11.56
N LEU A 25 15.55 19.59 -10.45
CA LEU A 25 15.77 18.78 -9.23
C LEU A 25 14.50 18.59 -8.38
N GLY A 26 13.41 19.30 -8.70
CA GLY A 26 12.12 19.18 -8.00
C GLY A 26 11.11 18.22 -8.64
N LEU A 27 11.45 17.58 -9.77
CA LEU A 27 10.50 16.76 -10.56
C LEU A 27 10.73 15.24 -10.43
N GLY A 28 11.31 14.80 -9.32
CA GLY A 28 11.85 13.45 -9.18
C GLY A 28 11.10 12.50 -8.24
N CYS A 29 9.75 12.50 -8.20
CA CYS A 29 8.94 11.39 -7.64
C CYS A 29 7.41 11.59 -7.75
N VAL A 30 6.83 11.81 -8.94
CA VAL A 30 5.35 11.86 -9.08
C VAL A 30 4.74 10.59 -9.69
N ALA A 31 5.54 9.77 -10.39
CA ALA A 31 5.00 8.65 -11.18
C ALA A 31 4.50 7.45 -10.34
N ALA A 32 4.96 7.27 -9.10
CA ALA A 32 4.52 6.14 -8.25
C ALA A 32 3.27 6.46 -7.42
N THR A 33 2.98 7.75 -7.18
CA THR A 33 1.84 8.17 -6.35
C THR A 33 0.52 8.15 -7.11
N ASP A 34 0.56 8.47 -8.41
CA ASP A 34 -0.65 8.57 -9.23
C ASP A 34 -1.38 7.22 -9.36
N ASP A 35 -0.64 6.11 -9.40
CA ASP A 35 -1.22 4.76 -9.43
C ASP A 35 -1.88 4.39 -8.10
N VAL A 36 -1.18 4.56 -6.97
CA VAL A 36 -1.70 4.20 -5.64
C VAL A 36 -2.91 5.06 -5.25
N THR A 37 -2.93 6.34 -5.61
CA THR A 37 -4.10 7.21 -5.41
C THR A 37 -5.31 6.73 -6.22
N GLY A 38 -5.10 6.30 -7.46
CA GLY A 38 -6.13 5.68 -8.29
C GLY A 38 -6.69 4.39 -7.68
N GLN A 39 -5.79 3.51 -7.20
CA GLN A 39 -6.15 2.28 -6.50
C GLN A 39 -6.93 2.55 -5.22
N PHE A 40 -6.54 3.55 -4.43
CA PHE A 40 -7.26 3.92 -3.21
C PHE A 40 -8.67 4.43 -3.51
N ARG A 41 -8.83 5.24 -4.56
CA ARG A 41 -10.17 5.69 -5.01
C ARG A 41 -11.05 4.50 -5.42
N ALA A 42 -10.51 3.56 -6.20
CA ALA A 42 -11.22 2.35 -6.59
C ALA A 42 -11.56 1.47 -5.36
N PHE A 43 -10.64 1.35 -4.41
CA PHE A 43 -10.85 0.65 -3.14
C PHE A 43 -12.01 1.28 -2.34
N LYS A 44 -12.02 2.60 -2.17
CA LYS A 44 -13.11 3.29 -1.46
C LYS A 44 -14.46 3.04 -2.13
N ALA A 45 -14.51 3.13 -3.46
CA ALA A 45 -15.73 2.85 -4.22
C ALA A 45 -16.18 1.38 -4.09
N ARG A 46 -15.24 0.44 -4.21
CA ARG A 46 -15.52 -1.00 -4.16
C ARG A 46 -16.05 -1.45 -2.79
N TYR A 47 -15.54 -0.90 -1.70
CA TYR A 47 -15.89 -1.31 -0.34
C TYR A 47 -16.72 -0.26 0.42
N GLY A 48 -17.27 0.75 -0.27
CA GLY A 48 -18.12 1.79 0.32
C GLY A 48 -17.45 2.57 1.45
N LYS A 49 -16.15 2.84 1.36
CA LYS A 49 -15.40 3.52 2.42
C LYS A 49 -15.61 5.03 2.37
N THR A 50 -15.99 5.59 3.51
CA THR A 50 -16.09 7.04 3.74
C THR A 50 -15.37 7.38 5.04
N TYR A 51 -14.64 8.49 5.04
CA TYR A 51 -13.87 8.94 6.20
C TYR A 51 -14.38 10.31 6.68
N ALA A 52 -14.45 10.51 7.99
CA ALA A 52 -15.10 11.68 8.58
C ALA A 52 -14.31 12.98 8.40
N THR A 53 -12.97 12.88 8.36
CA THR A 53 -12.08 14.04 8.21
C THR A 53 -10.97 13.78 7.21
N GLN A 54 -10.38 14.84 6.69
CA GLN A 54 -9.26 14.76 5.76
C GLN A 54 -8.02 14.11 6.40
N GLU A 55 -7.82 14.31 7.71
CA GLU A 55 -6.72 13.73 8.47
C GLU A 55 -6.86 12.20 8.56
N GLU A 56 -8.08 11.72 8.82
CA GLU A 56 -8.37 10.29 8.84
C GLU A 56 -8.23 9.70 7.44
N GLU A 57 -8.76 10.34 6.40
CA GLU A 57 -8.58 9.87 5.03
C GLU A 57 -7.10 9.78 4.65
N SER A 58 -6.31 10.80 5.03
CA SER A 58 -4.87 10.82 4.78
C SER A 58 -4.14 9.71 5.54
N LYS A 59 -4.57 9.40 6.77
CA LYS A 59 -4.06 8.27 7.56
C LYS A 59 -4.38 6.95 6.86
N ARG A 60 -5.63 6.77 6.43
CA ARG A 60 -6.12 5.56 5.76
C ARG A 60 -5.44 5.32 4.43
N PHE A 61 -5.19 6.38 3.67
CA PHE A 61 -4.40 6.34 2.44
C PHE A 61 -2.98 5.84 2.70
N ARG A 62 -2.28 6.38 3.71
CA ARG A 62 -0.91 5.92 4.06
C ARG A 62 -0.87 4.44 4.44
N ILE A 63 -1.85 3.99 5.22
CA ILE A 63 -1.97 2.57 5.60
C ILE A 63 -2.24 1.71 4.37
N PHE A 64 -3.16 2.14 3.52
CA PHE A 64 -3.48 1.46 2.27
C PHE A 64 -2.26 1.30 1.37
N ALA A 65 -1.51 2.39 1.15
CA ALA A 65 -0.28 2.36 0.36
C ALA A 65 0.74 1.34 0.91
N SER A 66 1.01 1.39 2.21
CA SER A 66 1.91 0.43 2.87
C SER A 66 1.42 -1.02 2.75
N ASN A 67 0.11 -1.25 2.84
CA ASN A 67 -0.47 -2.58 2.65
C ASN A 67 -0.38 -3.06 1.19
N MET A 68 -0.46 -2.18 0.20
CA MET A 68 -0.29 -2.53 -1.22
C MET A 68 1.17 -2.89 -1.54
N GLU A 69 2.13 -2.17 -0.98
CA GLU A 69 3.55 -2.54 -1.07
C GLU A 69 3.80 -3.94 -0.48
N ARG A 70 3.22 -4.21 0.70
CA ARG A 70 3.31 -5.53 1.33
C ARG A 70 2.64 -6.62 0.48
N ALA A 71 1.50 -6.34 -0.13
CA ALA A 71 0.82 -7.27 -1.03
C ALA A 71 1.68 -7.57 -2.28
N ALA A 72 2.32 -6.57 -2.86
CA ALA A 72 3.24 -6.75 -3.99
C ALA A 72 4.44 -7.64 -3.60
N ALA A 73 5.03 -7.41 -2.42
CA ALA A 73 6.11 -8.26 -1.92
C ALA A 73 5.67 -9.72 -1.71
N LEU A 74 4.48 -9.94 -1.17
CA LEU A 74 3.92 -11.28 -0.96
C LEU A 74 3.60 -12.00 -2.28
N ASN A 75 3.11 -11.28 -3.29
CA ASN A 75 2.89 -11.84 -4.64
C ASN A 75 4.20 -12.31 -5.27
N SER A 76 5.27 -11.54 -5.13
CA SER A 76 6.60 -11.91 -5.64
C SER A 76 7.18 -13.11 -4.91
N ALA A 77 6.86 -13.28 -3.63
CA ALA A 77 7.36 -14.37 -2.80
C ALA A 77 6.54 -15.68 -2.93
N ASN A 78 5.25 -15.60 -3.26
CA ASN A 78 4.35 -16.75 -3.28
C ASN A 78 3.57 -16.84 -4.61
N PRO A 79 3.98 -17.72 -5.54
CA PRO A 79 3.31 -17.87 -6.83
C PRO A 79 1.94 -18.57 -6.74
N HIS A 80 1.61 -19.17 -5.59
CA HIS A 80 0.37 -19.93 -5.40
C HIS A 80 -0.78 -19.08 -4.83
N ALA A 81 -0.51 -17.83 -4.43
CA ALA A 81 -1.49 -16.93 -3.86
C ALA A 81 -1.48 -15.58 -4.57
N LYS A 82 -2.63 -14.91 -4.60
CA LYS A 82 -2.75 -13.53 -5.08
C LYS A 82 -3.14 -12.63 -3.92
N PHE A 83 -2.32 -11.63 -3.66
CA PHE A 83 -2.51 -10.60 -2.66
C PHE A 83 -2.89 -9.27 -3.33
N GLY A 84 -3.68 -8.45 -2.64
CA GLY A 84 -4.12 -7.16 -3.13
C GLY A 84 -5.08 -6.48 -2.15
N ALA A 85 -5.79 -5.46 -2.62
CA ALA A 85 -6.78 -4.74 -1.83
C ALA A 85 -7.95 -5.64 -1.41
N THR A 86 -8.09 -5.85 -0.10
CA THR A 86 -9.26 -6.45 0.56
C THR A 86 -10.02 -5.38 1.32
N GLU A 87 -11.18 -5.70 1.92
CA GLU A 87 -11.98 -4.75 2.71
C GLU A 87 -11.21 -4.14 3.91
N TYR A 88 -10.10 -4.76 4.33
CA TYR A 88 -9.26 -4.36 5.46
C TYR A 88 -7.96 -3.66 5.04
N ALA A 89 -7.79 -3.37 3.74
CA ALA A 89 -6.54 -2.81 3.22
C ALA A 89 -6.19 -1.44 3.83
N ASP A 90 -7.14 -0.72 4.43
CA ASP A 90 -6.95 0.56 5.12
C ASP A 90 -6.71 0.44 6.63
N LEU A 91 -6.57 -0.77 7.17
CA LEU A 91 -6.30 -1.02 8.59
C LEU A 91 -4.83 -1.38 8.83
N SER A 92 -4.27 -0.87 9.93
CA SER A 92 -2.98 -1.34 10.43
C SER A 92 -3.12 -2.75 10.99
N GLU A 93 -2.00 -3.47 11.16
CA GLU A 93 -2.01 -4.80 11.79
C GLU A 93 -2.59 -4.76 13.20
N SER A 94 -2.28 -3.71 13.97
CA SER A 94 -2.84 -3.50 15.31
C SER A 94 -4.34 -3.25 15.27
N GLU A 95 -4.82 -2.37 14.39
CA GLU A 95 -6.25 -2.09 14.24
C GLU A 95 -7.02 -3.34 13.78
N PHE A 96 -6.43 -4.13 12.87
CA PHE A 96 -6.99 -5.39 12.42
C PHE A 96 -7.07 -6.41 13.56
N LYS A 97 -5.99 -6.59 14.33
CA LYS A 97 -5.96 -7.49 15.49
C LYS A 97 -7.02 -7.11 16.54
N THR A 98 -7.18 -5.83 16.84
CA THR A 98 -8.18 -5.42 17.85
C THR A 98 -9.61 -5.77 17.44
N ARG A 99 -9.94 -5.71 16.15
CA ARG A 99 -11.34 -5.88 15.68
C ARG A 99 -11.65 -7.27 15.13
N HIS A 100 -10.65 -7.99 14.62
CA HIS A 100 -10.84 -9.21 13.85
C HIS A 100 -9.99 -10.40 14.34
N ASN A 101 -9.41 -10.33 15.53
CA ASN A 101 -8.64 -11.44 16.09
C ASN A 101 -9.54 -12.51 16.74
N GLY A 102 -9.35 -13.77 16.33
CA GLY A 102 -10.01 -14.95 16.89
C GLY A 102 -9.26 -15.63 18.03
N GLU A 103 -8.16 -15.06 18.53
CA GLU A 103 -7.25 -15.67 19.51
C GLU A 103 -7.96 -16.24 20.75
N ARG A 104 -8.97 -15.54 21.29
CA ARG A 104 -9.75 -16.05 22.42
C ARG A 104 -10.45 -17.38 22.08
N HIS A 105 -11.01 -17.49 20.88
CA HIS A 105 -11.69 -18.70 20.41
C HIS A 105 -10.68 -19.81 20.11
N TYR A 106 -9.56 -19.46 19.49
CA TYR A 106 -8.45 -20.37 19.23
C TYR A 106 -7.89 -20.97 20.53
N ASN A 107 -7.59 -20.14 21.52
CA ASN A 107 -7.07 -20.58 22.82
C ASN A 107 -8.07 -21.48 23.57
N LYS A 108 -9.37 -21.21 23.44
CA LYS A 108 -10.41 -22.11 23.98
C LYS A 108 -10.40 -23.47 23.28
N ALA A 109 -10.26 -23.48 21.95
CA ALA A 109 -10.22 -24.71 21.17
C ALA A 109 -8.99 -25.58 21.47
N LEU A 110 -7.82 -24.97 21.71
CA LEU A 110 -6.61 -25.71 22.12
C LEU A 110 -6.79 -26.50 23.42
N ASN A 111 -7.66 -26.03 24.31
CA ASN A 111 -7.96 -26.70 25.58
C ASN A 111 -9.12 -27.70 25.47
N ALA A 112 -9.70 -27.88 24.29
CA ALA A 112 -10.77 -28.84 24.08
C ALA A 112 -10.22 -30.28 23.98
N ARG A 113 -11.07 -31.25 24.31
CA ARG A 113 -10.74 -32.68 24.19
C ARG A 113 -10.53 -33.05 22.72
N THR A 114 -9.34 -33.53 22.38
CA THR A 114 -9.04 -34.11 21.07
C THR A 114 -9.66 -35.51 20.95
N VAL A 115 -10.26 -35.81 19.81
CA VAL A 115 -10.71 -37.16 19.44
C VAL A 115 -9.79 -37.65 18.34
N GLU A 116 -9.30 -38.89 18.46
CA GLU A 116 -8.51 -39.54 17.40
C GLU A 116 -9.41 -39.91 16.23
N PRO A 117 -9.21 -39.34 15.03
CA PRO A 117 -10.03 -39.66 13.87
C PRO A 117 -9.67 -41.04 13.30
N ASN A 118 -10.68 -41.82 12.89
CA ASN A 118 -10.46 -43.03 12.10
C ASN A 118 -10.38 -42.68 10.61
N VAL A 119 -9.16 -42.70 10.05
CA VAL A 119 -8.86 -42.14 8.70
C VAL A 119 -8.79 -43.23 7.60
N LYS A 120 -9.22 -44.46 7.88
CA LYS A 120 -9.00 -45.60 6.95
C LYS A 120 -9.66 -45.44 5.58
N ASP A 121 -10.78 -44.69 5.50
CA ASP A 121 -11.59 -44.56 4.29
C ASP A 121 -11.82 -43.09 3.86
N ALA A 122 -10.87 -42.21 4.17
CA ALA A 122 -11.01 -40.80 3.82
C ALA A 122 -10.91 -40.58 2.28
N PRO A 123 -11.78 -39.73 1.69
CA PRO A 123 -11.76 -39.45 0.26
C PRO A 123 -10.54 -38.60 -0.14
N SER A 124 -10.11 -38.70 -1.40
CA SER A 124 -8.99 -37.93 -1.95
C SER A 124 -9.29 -36.43 -2.09
N SER A 125 -10.56 -36.05 -2.10
CA SER A 125 -11.03 -34.66 -2.06
C SER A 125 -12.36 -34.60 -1.33
N TYR A 126 -12.55 -33.58 -0.50
CA TYR A 126 -13.83 -33.31 0.16
C TYR A 126 -14.02 -31.79 0.28
N ASP A 127 -15.20 -31.30 -0.08
CA ASP A 127 -15.57 -29.89 0.07
C ASP A 127 -16.80 -29.79 1.00
N TRP A 128 -16.64 -29.11 2.14
CA TRP A 128 -17.69 -28.91 3.16
C TRP A 128 -18.46 -27.59 2.97
N ARG A 129 -18.16 -26.83 1.90
CA ARG A 129 -18.84 -25.58 1.55
C ARG A 129 -20.33 -25.76 1.35
#